data_AF-A0A937NRC2-F1
#
_entry.id   AF-A0A937NRC2-F1
#
_cell.length_a   1.000
_cell.length_b   1.000
_cell.length_c   1.000
_cell.angle_alpha   90.00
_cell.angle_beta   90.00
_cell.angle_gamma   90.00
#
_symmetry.space_group_name_H-M   'P 1'
#
loop_
_entity.id
_entity.type
_entity.pdbx_description
1 polymer ?
#
loop_
_entity_poly.entity_id
_entity_poly.type
_entity_poly.pdbx_seq_one_letter_code
_entity_poly.pdbx_strand_id
1 'polypeptide(L)' 'IDPDREWIPREGDFASQSKNSCFLGKKLFGVVEVTLVSGKIAYQNRD' A
#
# COMPACT_ATOMS: atom_id res chain seq x y z
N ILE A 1 -5.30 0.45 -9.04
CA ILE A 1 -3.85 0.25 -8.81
C ILE A 1 -3.12 1.11 -9.81
N ASP A 2 -2.08 1.82 -9.39
CA ASP A 2 -1.14 2.49 -10.28
C ASP A 2 0.08 1.56 -10.43
N PRO A 3 0.32 0.96 -11.61
CA PRO A 3 1.41 0.01 -11.82
C PRO A 3 2.79 0.65 -11.94
N ASP A 4 2.86 1.93 -12.33
CA ASP A 4 4.11 2.62 -12.63
C ASP A 4 4.66 3.37 -11.41
N ARG A 5 3.83 3.53 -10.39
CA ARG A 5 4.20 4.18 -9.13
C ARG A 5 5.26 3.39 -8.37
N GLU A 6 6.36 4.07 -8.09
CA GLU A 6 7.45 3.58 -7.26
C GLU A 6 7.26 3.97 -5.79
N TRP A 7 7.59 3.06 -4.87
CA TRP A 7 7.58 3.35 -3.43
C TRP A 7 8.58 2.48 -2.66
N ILE A 8 8.85 2.87 -1.42
CA ILE A 8 9.71 2.13 -0.48
C ILE A 8 8.89 1.88 0.78
N PRO A 9 8.52 0.62 1.10
CA PRO A 9 7.75 0.31 2.30
C PRO A 9 8.51 0.68 3.57
N ARG A 10 7.78 1.33 4.48
CA ARG A 10 8.19 1.70 5.84
C ARG A 10 7.27 1.00 6.84
N GLU A 11 7.72 0.87 8.08
CA GLU A 11 6.94 0.20 9.13
C GLU A 11 5.54 0.82 9.30
N GLY A 12 5.44 2.15 9.21
CA GLY A 12 4.19 2.90 9.33
C GLY A 12 3.17 2.65 8.20
N ASP A 13 3.61 2.11 7.06
CA ASP A 13 2.74 1.89 5.89
C ASP A 13 1.88 0.62 6.04
N PHE A 14 2.29 -0.30 6.91
CA PHE A 14 1.58 -1.57 7.09
C PHE A 14 0.40 -1.41 8.04
N ALA A 15 -0.79 -1.87 7.64
CA ALA A 15 -1.93 -1.97 8.56
C ALA A 15 -1.76 -3.10 9.59
N SER A 16 -1.03 -4.17 9.25
CA SER A 16 -0.73 -5.31 10.14
C SER A 16 -0.09 -4.84 11.45
N GLN A 17 -0.42 -5.48 12.58
CA GLN A 17 0.08 -5.09 13.90
C GLN A 17 1.57 -5.39 14.10
N SER A 18 2.11 -6.43 13.46
CA SER A 18 3.50 -6.81 13.65
C SER A 18 4.50 -5.84 13.01
N LYS A 19 4.04 -5.03 12.04
CA LYS A 19 4.82 -4.03 11.27
C LYS A 19 6.13 -4.57 10.65
N ASN A 20 6.34 -5.88 10.65
CA ASN A 20 7.52 -6.52 10.12
C ASN A 20 7.25 -7.00 8.70
N SER A 21 8.19 -6.74 7.80
CA SER A 21 8.10 -7.22 6.44
C SER A 21 9.50 -7.39 5.89
N CYS A 22 9.73 -8.48 5.17
CA CYS A 22 10.98 -8.67 4.42
C CYS A 22 11.15 -7.67 3.27
N PHE A 23 10.11 -6.87 2.99
CA PHE A 23 10.10 -5.83 1.96
C PHE A 23 10.44 -4.43 2.49
N LEU A 24 10.63 -4.25 3.79
CA LEU A 24 11.04 -2.96 4.36
C LEU A 24 12.32 -2.44 3.69
N GLY A 25 12.30 -1.17 3.29
CA GLY A 25 13.44 -0.52 2.63
C GLY A 25 13.71 -0.97 1.18
N LYS A 26 12.94 -1.91 0.62
CA LYS A 26 13.07 -2.32 -0.79
C LYS A 26 12.28 -1.38 -1.69
N LYS A 27 12.84 -1.03 -2.85
CA LYS A 27 12.10 -0.30 -3.89
C LYS A 27 11.13 -1.24 -4.60
N LEU A 28 9.85 -0.91 -4.60
CA LEU A 28 8.77 -1.66 -5.23
C LEU A 28 8.03 -0.80 -6.26
N PHE A 29 7.30 -1.49 -7.14
CA PHE A 29 6.41 -0.90 -8.15
C PHE A 29 4.99 -1.38 -7.91
N GLY A 30 4.02 -0.54 -8.23
CA GLY A 30 2.62 -0.86 -8.03
C GLY A 30 2.12 -0.42 -6.65
N VAL A 31 1.14 0.49 -6.63
CA VAL A 31 0.45 0.90 -5.40
C VAL A 31 -1.07 0.82 -5.58
N VAL A 32 -1.75 0.27 -4.57
CA VAL A 32 -3.21 0.23 -4.55
C VAL A 32 -3.73 1.65 -4.32
N GLU A 33 -4.33 2.26 -5.34
CA GLU A 33 -4.91 3.61 -5.22
C GLU A 33 -6.32 3.60 -4.59
N VAL A 34 -7.12 2.57 -4.87
CA VAL A 34 -8.49 2.46 -4.33
C VAL A 34 -8.90 1.00 -4.20
N THR A 35 -9.69 0.71 -3.17
CA THR A 35 -10.37 -0.58 -2.98
C THR A 35 -11.87 -0.34 -2.85
N LEU A 36 -12.66 -0.99 -3.71
CA LEU A 36 -14.12 -0.95 -3.68
C LEU A 36 -14.68 -2.26 -3.11
N VAL A 37 -15.59 -2.16 -2.15
CA VAL A 37 -16.32 -3.31 -1.58
C VAL A 37 -17.81 -2.97 -1.57
N SER A 38 -18.62 -3.81 -2.23
CA SER A 38 -20.08 -3.62 -2.33
C SER A 38 -20.48 -2.22 -2.82
N GLY A 39 -19.77 -1.70 -3.82
CA GLY A 39 -20.01 -0.38 -4.41
C GLY A 39 -19.58 0.81 -3.55
N LYS A 40 -18.89 0.58 -2.42
CA LYS A 40 -18.37 1.64 -1.53
C LYS A 40 -16.85 1.64 -1.50
N ILE A 41 -16.25 2.81 -1.32
CA ILE A 41 -14.81 2.96 -1.11
C ILE A 41 -14.47 2.41 0.28
N ALA A 42 -13.71 1.32 0.32
CA ALA A 42 -13.21 0.71 1.55
C ALA A 42 -11.81 1.20 1.91
N TYR A 43 -11.02 1.58 0.91
CA TYR A 43 -9.70 2.18 1.06
C TYR A 43 -9.45 3.11 -0.12
N GLN A 44 -8.76 4.21 0.16
CA GLN A 44 -8.29 5.14 -0.85
C GLN A 44 -6.91 5.61 -0.40
N ASN A 45 -5.93 5.50 -1.29
CA ASN A 45 -4.61 6.05 -1.06
C ASN A 45 -4.72 7.58 -1.00
N ARG A 46 -4.07 8.21 -0.02
CA ARG A 46 -4.14 9.67 0.23
C ARG A 46 -2.80 10.37 0.01
N ASP A 47 -1.87 9.67 -0.60
CA ASP A 47 -0.57 10.22 -0.95
C ASP A 47 -0.65 11.42 -1.91
#